data_AF-E3L8G1-F1
#
_entry.id   AF-E3L8G1-F1
#
_cell.length_a   1.000
_cell.length_b   1.000
_cell.length_c   1.000
_cell.angle_alpha   90.00
_cell.angle_beta   90.00
_cell.angle_gamma   90.00
#
_symmetry.space_group_name_H-M   'P 1'
#
loop_
_entity.id
_entity.type
_entity.pdbx_description
1 polymer ?
#
loop_
_entity_poly.entity_id
_entity_poly.type
_entity_poly.pdbx_seq_one_letter_code
_entity_poly.pdbx_strand_id
1 'polypeptide(L)'
;MYLVDRKDLLPVNGYEWNKYNQTHYNTDNPPQKVVQGYKFNIFYPDLIDKSRAPTYKIIKNKENEDVATLLFKAGPPYKDIAFTIVNKDWEHSHKRGFRSSFDRGVLQLHFTLKRIHYQK
;
A
#
# COMPACT_ATOMS: atom_id res chain seq x y z
N MET A 1 11.05 16.40 -13.74
CA MET A 1 11.66 15.07 -13.88
C MET A 1 11.23 14.25 -12.68
N TYR A 2 10.43 13.20 -12.86
CA TYR A 2 10.24 12.16 -11.84
C TYR A 2 10.18 10.79 -12.52
N LEU A 3 11.17 9.97 -12.20
CA LEU A 3 11.12 8.53 -12.33
C LEU A 3 10.49 8.04 -11.03
N VAL A 4 9.22 7.61 -11.08
CA VAL A 4 8.71 6.72 -10.04
C VAL A 4 9.54 5.44 -10.18
N ASP A 5 10.43 5.18 -9.22
CA ASP A 5 11.23 3.96 -9.23
C ASP A 5 10.34 2.83 -8.70
N ARG A 6 10.54 1.61 -9.22
CA ARG A 6 9.95 0.40 -8.66
C ARG A 6 10.28 0.22 -7.17
N LYS A 7 11.33 0.89 -6.68
CA LYS A 7 11.71 0.95 -5.26
C LYS A 7 10.76 1.78 -4.39
N ASP A 8 9.97 2.69 -4.97
CA ASP A 8 9.05 3.55 -4.22
C ASP A 8 7.82 2.78 -3.72
N LEU A 9 7.52 1.63 -4.34
CA LEU A 9 6.44 0.71 -3.98
C LEU A 9 6.99 -0.68 -3.69
N LEU A 10 6.92 -1.09 -2.43
CA LEU A 10 7.23 -2.45 -2.02
C LEU A 10 5.94 -3.18 -1.64
N PRO A 11 5.44 -4.14 -2.45
CA PRO A 11 4.35 -5.00 -2.03
C PRO A 11 4.82 -5.92 -0.91
N VAL A 12 4.03 -6.00 0.15
CA VAL A 12 4.26 -6.93 1.26
C VAL A 12 3.51 -8.20 0.91
N ASN A 13 4.25 -9.25 0.52
CA ASN A 13 3.68 -10.54 0.15
C ASN A 13 3.80 -11.54 1.30
N GLY A 14 2.77 -12.35 1.51
CA GLY A 14 2.79 -13.41 2.51
C GLY A 14 1.85 -14.55 2.18
N TYR A 15 2.00 -15.65 2.93
CA TYR A 15 1.13 -16.80 2.81
C TYR A 15 -0.16 -16.58 3.61
N GLU A 16 -1.28 -17.02 3.03
CA GLU A 16 -2.57 -17.04 3.72
C GLU A 16 -3.00 -18.49 3.95
N TRP A 17 -2.90 -18.95 5.20
CA TRP A 17 -3.30 -20.30 5.61
C TRP A 17 -4.78 -20.34 6.01
N ASN A 18 -5.67 -20.14 5.04
CA ASN A 18 -7.10 -20.34 5.27
C ASN A 18 -7.45 -21.85 5.32
N LYS A 19 -8.69 -22.20 5.73
CA LYS A 19 -9.11 -23.61 5.86
C LYS A 19 -8.90 -24.43 4.58
N TYR A 20 -9.14 -23.83 3.42
CA TYR A 20 -8.92 -24.49 2.13
C TYR A 20 -7.44 -24.73 1.84
N ASN A 21 -6.58 -23.76 2.12
CA ASN A 21 -5.14 -23.88 1.89
C ASN A 21 -4.50 -24.87 2.84
N GLN A 22 -4.97 -24.96 4.09
CA GLN A 22 -4.50 -25.94 5.07
C GLN A 22 -4.79 -27.39 4.66
N THR A 23 -5.78 -27.64 3.80
CA THR A 23 -6.09 -29.01 3.33
C THR A 23 -5.35 -29.39 2.05
N HIS A 24 -4.80 -28.42 1.31
CA HIS A 24 -4.17 -28.66 0.00
C HIS A 24 -2.67 -28.34 -0.04
N TYR A 25 -2.16 -27.58 0.93
CA TYR A 25 -0.78 -27.12 1.00
C TYR A 25 -0.17 -27.45 2.36
N ASN A 26 1.16 -27.51 2.41
CA ASN A 26 1.93 -27.75 3.62
C ASN A 26 3.18 -26.86 3.66
N THR A 27 3.99 -26.96 4.71
CA THR A 27 5.16 -26.08 4.88
C THR A 27 6.19 -26.23 3.75
N ASP A 28 6.32 -27.43 3.19
CA ASP A 28 7.28 -27.74 2.11
C ASP A 28 6.76 -27.32 0.73
N ASN A 29 5.43 -27.29 0.56
CA ASN A 29 4.74 -26.81 -0.64
C ASN A 29 3.67 -25.78 -0.25
N PRO A 30 4.07 -24.53 0.06
CA PRO A 30 3.15 -23.52 0.58
C PRO A 30 2.23 -22.98 -0.54
N PRO A 31 1.08 -22.39 -0.18
CA PRO A 31 0.18 -21.76 -1.15
C PRO A 31 0.88 -20.59 -1.85
N GLN A 32 0.30 -20.11 -2.95
CA GLN A 32 0.82 -18.91 -3.60
C GLN A 32 0.77 -17.70 -2.65
N LYS A 33 1.80 -16.85 -2.71
CA LYS A 33 1.85 -15.65 -1.89
C LYS A 33 0.80 -14.65 -2.37
N VAL A 34 0.04 -14.11 -1.43
CA VAL A 34 -0.91 -13.04 -1.67
C VAL A 34 -0.35 -11.71 -1.19
N VAL A 35 -0.79 -10.61 -1.79
CA VAL A 35 -0.46 -9.27 -1.31
C VAL A 35 -1.18 -9.06 0.03
N GLN A 36 -0.39 -8.79 1.07
CA GLN A 36 -0.85 -8.54 2.44
C GLN A 36 -0.76 -7.07 2.83
N GLY A 37 -0.20 -6.20 1.98
CA GLY A 37 -0.01 -4.79 2.27
C GLY A 37 0.93 -4.12 1.29
N TYR A 38 1.15 -2.83 1.51
CA TYR A 38 2.02 -2.01 0.69
C TYR A 38 2.86 -1.08 1.56
N LYS A 39 4.10 -0.83 1.14
CA LYS A 39 4.97 0.19 1.72
C LYS A 39 5.38 1.16 0.64
N PHE A 40 4.85 2.37 0.73
CA PHE A 40 5.24 3.50 -0.10
C PHE A 40 6.28 4.33 0.63
N ASN A 41 7.39 4.61 -0.03
CA ASN A 41 8.37 5.61 0.40
C ASN A 41 8.60 6.54 -0.79
N ILE A 42 7.93 7.69 -0.78
CA ILE A 42 7.96 8.62 -1.90
C ILE A 42 8.80 9.83 -1.52
N PHE A 43 9.82 10.10 -2.32
CA PHE A 43 10.79 11.17 -2.09
C PHE A 43 10.34 12.46 -2.77
N TYR A 44 10.15 13.49 -1.94
CA TYR A 44 9.80 14.86 -2.28
C TYR A 44 10.83 15.89 -1.73
N PRO A 45 12.14 15.75 -2.01
CA PRO A 45 13.19 16.62 -1.43
C PRO A 45 13.07 18.12 -1.83
N ASP A 46 12.54 18.38 -3.03
CA ASP A 46 12.50 19.70 -3.68
C ASP A 46 11.12 20.36 -3.58
N LEU A 47 10.29 19.98 -2.60
CA LEU A 47 9.01 20.64 -2.36
C LEU A 47 9.25 22.12 -2.05
N ILE A 48 8.54 23.00 -2.78
CA ILE A 48 8.64 24.45 -2.59
C ILE A 48 8.10 24.82 -1.22
N ASP A 49 6.91 24.32 -0.88
CA ASP A 49 6.29 24.53 0.42
C ASP A 49 6.42 23.27 1.28
N LYS A 50 7.47 23.22 2.10
CA LYS A 50 7.73 22.11 3.02
C LYS A 50 6.81 22.09 4.25
N SER A 51 6.00 23.15 4.46
CA SER A 51 5.01 23.19 5.54
C SER A 51 3.76 22.36 5.22
N ARG A 52 3.51 22.10 3.93
CA ARG A 52 2.36 21.32 3.45
C ARG A 52 2.79 19.90 3.12
N ALA A 53 2.26 18.95 3.89
CA ALA A 53 2.49 17.54 3.63
C ALA A 53 1.75 17.09 2.35
N PRO A 54 2.37 16.22 1.53
CA PRO A 54 1.68 15.52 0.47
C PRO A 54 0.48 14.72 1.01
N THR A 55 -0.58 14.67 0.21
CA THR A 55 -1.83 13.96 0.55
C THR A 55 -2.04 12.77 -0.37
N TYR A 56 -2.91 11.85 0.01
CA TYR A 56 -3.31 10.74 -0.85
C TYR A 56 -4.82 10.54 -0.85
N LYS A 57 -5.34 9.92 -1.92
CA LYS A 57 -6.75 9.55 -2.07
C LYS A 57 -6.85 8.16 -2.70
N ILE A 58 -7.80 7.38 -2.21
CA ILE A 58 -8.17 6.09 -2.81
C ILE A 58 -9.35 6.33 -3.75
N ILE A 59 -9.18 5.94 -5.00
CA ILE A 59 -10.21 6.01 -6.04
C ILE A 59 -10.57 4.57 -6.40
N LYS A 60 -11.78 4.14 -6.06
CA LYS A 60 -12.26 2.80 -6.41
C LYS A 60 -12.34 2.67 -7.93
N ASN A 61 -11.89 1.54 -8.46
CA ASN A 61 -12.05 1.24 -9.88
C ASN A 61 -13.51 0.79 -10.13
N LYS A 62 -14.16 1.35 -11.15
CA LYS A 62 -15.55 1.06 -11.52
C LYS A 62 -15.70 -0.25 -12.30
N GLU A 63 -14.64 -0.67 -13.00
CA GLU A 63 -14.65 -1.89 -13.83
C GLU A 63 -14.21 -3.12 -13.04
N ASN A 64 -13.36 -2.93 -12.02
CA ASN A 64 -12.84 -4.00 -11.19
C ASN A 64 -12.82 -3.59 -9.72
N GLU A 65 -13.76 -4.10 -8.94
CA GLU A 65 -13.89 -3.79 -7.50
C GLU A 65 -12.75 -4.33 -6.64
N ASP A 66 -11.95 -5.29 -7.13
CA ASP A 66 -10.81 -5.87 -6.40
C ASP A 66 -9.58 -4.94 -6.39
N VAL A 67 -9.56 -3.90 -7.23
CA VAL A 67 -8.46 -2.95 -7.33
C VAL A 67 -8.92 -1.51 -7.16
N ALA A 68 -8.02 -0.68 -6.65
CA ALA A 68 -8.23 0.76 -6.50
C ALA A 68 -6.96 1.51 -6.91
N THR A 69 -7.15 2.78 -7.26
CA THR A 69 -6.06 3.70 -7.57
C THR A 69 -5.76 4.54 -6.34
N LEU A 70 -4.55 4.39 -5.81
CA LEU A 70 -4.00 5.24 -4.76
C LEU A 70 -3.25 6.41 -5.38
N LEU A 71 -3.87 7.60 -5.34
CA LEU A 71 -3.37 8.83 -5.93
C LEU A 71 -2.69 9.70 -4.87
N PHE A 72 -1.41 9.99 -5.04
CA PHE A 72 -0.63 10.90 -4.21
C PHE A 72 -0.51 12.29 -4.86
N LYS A 73 -0.66 13.33 -4.05
CA LYS A 73 -0.58 14.73 -4.44
C LYS A 73 0.37 15.48 -3.52
N ALA A 74 1.49 15.94 -4.05
CA ALA A 74 2.49 16.69 -3.29
C ALA A 74 2.43 18.20 -3.55
N GLY A 75 1.99 18.63 -4.73
CA GLY A 75 2.05 20.02 -5.18
C GLY A 75 3.37 20.36 -5.88
N PRO A 76 3.54 21.61 -6.35
CA PRO A 76 4.70 22.03 -7.14
C PRO A 76 6.05 21.78 -6.42
N PRO A 77 7.10 21.30 -7.13
CA PRO A 77 7.20 21.08 -8.57
C PRO A 77 6.77 19.67 -9.03
N TYR A 78 6.22 18.85 -8.12
CA TYR A 78 5.89 17.45 -8.38
C TYR A 78 4.53 17.33 -9.08
N LYS A 79 4.44 16.36 -9.99
CA LYS A 79 3.15 15.92 -10.53
C LYS A 79 2.52 14.90 -9.60
N ASP A 80 1.20 14.82 -9.66
CA ASP A 80 0.45 13.75 -8.99
C ASP A 80 0.90 12.38 -9.54
N ILE A 81 1.04 11.40 -8.64
CA ILE A 81 1.43 10.02 -8.98
C ILE A 81 0.38 9.04 -8.48
N ALA A 82 0.18 7.96 -9.20
CA ALA A 82 -0.87 7.00 -8.90
C ALA A 82 -0.34 5.56 -8.96
N PHE A 83 -0.82 4.72 -8.05
CA PHE A 83 -0.50 3.30 -8.01
C PHE A 83 -1.78 2.48 -7.94
N THR A 84 -1.81 1.37 -8.66
CA THR A 84 -2.88 0.37 -8.53
C THR A 84 -2.59 -0.51 -7.32
N ILE A 85 -3.55 -0.62 -6.41
CA ILE A 85 -3.50 -1.44 -5.20
C ILE A 85 -4.71 -2.35 -5.10
N VAL A 86 -4.62 -3.41 -4.31
CA VAL A 86 -5.78 -4.23 -3.92
C VAL A 86 -6.74 -3.37 -3.09
N ASN A 87 -8.01 -3.38 -3.46
CA ASN A 87 -9.08 -2.65 -2.79
C ASN A 87 -9.64 -3.47 -1.61
N LYS A 88 -8.85 -3.54 -0.54
CA LYS A 88 -9.26 -4.10 0.76
C LYS A 88 -9.06 -3.07 1.87
N ASP A 89 -9.81 -3.22 2.95
CA ASP A 89 -9.67 -2.36 4.12
C ASP A 89 -8.25 -2.43 4.69
N TRP A 90 -7.76 -1.29 5.19
CA TRP A 90 -6.43 -1.19 5.77
C TRP A 90 -6.48 -1.42 7.28
N GLU A 91 -5.48 -2.12 7.79
CA GLU A 91 -5.21 -2.18 9.22
C GLU A 91 -4.52 -0.88 9.65
N HIS A 92 -5.23 -0.06 10.41
CA HIS A 92 -4.75 1.25 10.88
C HIS A 92 -3.99 1.19 12.21
N SER A 93 -3.87 0.00 12.82
CA SER A 93 -3.13 -0.16 14.07
C SER A 93 -1.63 0.10 13.87
N HIS A 94 -1.10 1.08 14.61
CA HIS A 94 0.35 1.31 14.70
C HIS A 94 1.11 0.07 15.19
N LYS A 95 0.50 -0.74 16.08
CA LYS A 95 1.09 -2.02 16.53
C LYS A 95 1.23 -3.05 15.41
N ARG A 96 0.48 -2.88 14.32
CA ARG A 96 0.54 -3.73 13.11
C ARG A 96 1.32 -3.08 11.97
N GLY A 97 2.06 -2.01 12.25
CA GLY A 97 2.96 -1.38 11.29
C GLY A 97 2.30 -0.34 10.39
N PHE A 98 1.10 0.13 10.72
CA PHE A 98 0.53 1.30 10.04
C PHE A 98 1.40 2.55 10.26
N ARG A 99 1.75 3.21 9.16
CA ARG A 99 2.51 4.46 9.15
C ARG A 99 1.97 5.37 8.07
N SER A 100 1.70 6.63 8.43
CA SER A 100 1.40 7.71 7.49
C SER A 100 2.09 8.97 8.01
N SER A 101 3.29 9.25 7.51
CA SER A 101 4.12 10.36 7.99
C SER A 101 4.88 11.01 6.85
N PHE A 102 5.07 12.33 6.92
CA PHE A 102 5.95 13.08 6.03
C PHE A 102 7.03 13.77 6.85
N ASP A 103 8.29 13.36 6.68
CA ASP A 103 9.44 13.94 7.38
C ASP A 103 10.62 14.07 6.41
N ARG A 104 11.38 15.16 6.52
CA ARG A 104 12.61 15.42 5.73
C ARG A 104 12.44 15.16 4.23
N GLY A 105 11.30 15.54 3.66
CA GLY A 105 11.01 15.37 2.24
C GLY A 105 10.69 13.93 1.85
N VAL A 106 10.34 13.03 2.79
CA VAL A 106 9.96 11.65 2.48
C VAL A 106 8.56 11.37 3.01
N LEU A 107 7.63 11.03 2.12
CA LEU A 107 6.31 10.54 2.48
C LEU A 107 6.40 9.02 2.68
N GLN A 108 6.03 8.57 3.86
CA GLN A 108 5.97 7.15 4.21
C GLN A 108 4.52 6.78 4.48
N LEU A 109 3.97 5.94 3.60
CA LEU A 109 2.65 5.35 3.76
C LEU A 109 2.79 3.82 3.75
N HIS A 110 2.75 3.22 4.93
CA HIS A 110 2.87 1.78 5.12
C HIS A 110 1.58 1.27 5.74
N PHE A 111 1.01 0.23 5.16
CA PHE A 111 -0.19 -0.40 5.70
C PHE A 111 -0.22 -1.88 5.31
N THR A 112 -0.88 -2.66 6.16
CA THR A 112 -1.29 -4.03 5.85
C THR A 112 -2.78 -4.05 5.57
N LEU A 113 -3.22 -4.97 4.71
CA LEU A 113 -4.63 -5.21 4.45
C LEU A 113 -5.22 -5.99 5.64
N LYS A 114 -6.45 -5.65 6.03
CA LYS A 114 -7.18 -6.42 7.04
C LYS A 114 -7.43 -7.83 6.54
N ARG A 115 -7.23 -8.80 7.44
CA ARG A 115 -7.64 -10.18 7.20
C ARG A 115 -9.13 -10.28 7.47
N ILE A 116 -9.88 -10.70 6.46
CA ILE A 116 -11.30 -11.03 6.62
C ILE A 116 -11.35 -12.36 7.36
N HIS A 117 -11.69 -12.33 8.64
CA HIS A 117 -12.06 -13.53 9.36
C HIS A 117 -13.53 -13.75 9.06
N TYR A 118 -13.86 -14.75 8.25
CA TYR A 118 -15.23 -15.26 8.21
C TYR A 118 -15.55 -15.80 9.61
N GLN A 119 -16.28 -15.02 10.41
CA GLN A 119 -16.97 -15.57 11.57
C GLN A 119 -18.17 -16.33 11.03
N LYS A 120 -18.18 -17.63 11.31
CA LYS A 120 -19.23 -18.54 10.88
C LYS A 120 -20.42 -18.44 11.82
#